data_AF-A0AAE9EHA1-F1
#
_entry.id   AF-A0AAE9EHA1-F1
#
_cell.length_a   1.000
_cell.length_b   1.000
_cell.length_c   1.000
_cell.angle_alpha   90.00
_cell.angle_beta   90.00
_cell.angle_gamma   90.00
#
_symmetry.space_group_name_H-M   'P 1'
#
loop_
_entity.id
_entity.type
_entity.pdbx_description
1 polymer ?
#
loop_
_entity_poly.entity_id
_entity_poly.type
_entity_poly.pdbx_seq_one_letter_code
_entity_poly.pdbx_strand_id
1 'polypeptide(L)'
;MVLDAQKGGSRLVTTMEEKLNAILRAKLGSKDAERNRISVRSMVSRPKKQSTKSLAPSHYSKAFEKKYGQAICYKTRTIAVFQRQDGVDQVFFMMFVREYKSTFVIDYLDSVKYLEADLRKQIYPEILLAYFDFARTLGILHGYIWAKPPVKGDDFIFNIHPEDQPYLDLNRLIGWYRGILDKGVREKRIKKYEDFGEKKIKKTEDLPLFIDSLWTKKMKEVEERPRTDKKQFDQDMDYHMKNHHQKDNFFIELV
;
A
#
# COMPACT_ATOMS: atom_id res chain seq x y z
N MET A 1 8.54 -16.72 7.14
CA MET A 1 7.44 -16.41 6.21
C MET A 1 6.97 -17.72 5.59
N VAL A 2 5.72 -17.82 5.15
CA VAL A 2 5.20 -18.98 4.41
C VAL A 2 5.03 -18.58 2.96
N LEU A 3 5.53 -19.43 2.06
CA LEU A 3 5.44 -19.25 0.62
C LEU A 3 3.98 -19.47 0.21
N ASP A 4 3.35 -18.42 -0.30
CA ASP A 4 1.97 -18.40 -0.78
C ASP A 4 2.01 -18.28 -2.32
N ALA A 5 2.79 -19.15 -2.97
CA ALA A 5 3.32 -18.90 -4.31
C ALA A 5 3.12 -20.02 -5.35
N GLN A 6 2.43 -21.11 -5.01
CA GLN A 6 2.10 -22.13 -6.01
C GLN A 6 0.84 -21.71 -6.78
N LYS A 7 0.95 -21.60 -8.12
CA LYS A 7 -0.19 -21.49 -9.03
C LYS A 7 -1.12 -22.69 -8.80
N GLY A 8 -2.39 -22.43 -8.50
CA GLY A 8 -3.35 -23.46 -8.06
C GLY A 8 -3.33 -23.77 -6.55
N GLY A 9 -2.26 -23.39 -5.82
CA GLY A 9 -2.15 -23.54 -4.36
C GLY A 9 -2.48 -22.25 -3.57
N SER A 10 -2.33 -21.08 -4.20
CA SER A 10 -2.69 -19.78 -3.65
C SER A 10 -3.78 -19.10 -4.46
N ARG A 11 -4.90 -18.75 -3.78
CA ARG A 11 -6.02 -18.03 -4.41
C ARG A 11 -5.60 -16.64 -4.90
N LEU A 12 -4.76 -15.92 -4.14
CA LEU A 12 -4.24 -14.62 -4.55
C LEU A 12 -3.42 -14.72 -5.84
N VAL A 13 -2.39 -15.57 -5.84
CA VAL A 13 -1.46 -15.69 -6.97
C VAL A 13 -2.19 -16.10 -8.23
N THR A 14 -3.06 -17.11 -8.13
CA THR A 14 -3.82 -17.61 -9.29
C THR A 14 -4.70 -16.51 -9.88
N THR A 15 -5.47 -15.80 -9.05
CA THR A 15 -6.33 -14.71 -9.53
C THR A 15 -5.55 -13.53 -10.10
N MET A 16 -4.43 -13.15 -9.49
CA MET A 16 -3.59 -12.07 -10.03
C MET A 16 -2.96 -12.47 -11.37
N GLU A 17 -2.36 -13.67 -11.47
CA GLU A 17 -1.78 -14.14 -12.74
C GLU A 17 -2.84 -14.21 -13.84
N GLU A 18 -4.05 -14.68 -13.55
CA GLU A 18 -5.15 -14.72 -14.53
C GLU A 18 -5.52 -13.33 -15.05
N LYS A 19 -5.72 -12.36 -14.15
CA LYS A 19 -6.08 -10.97 -14.51
C LYS A 19 -4.96 -10.28 -15.30
N LEU A 20 -3.72 -10.40 -14.86
CA LEU A 20 -2.58 -9.75 -15.50
C LEU A 20 -2.27 -10.35 -16.88
N ASN A 21 -2.33 -11.68 -17.01
CA ASN A 21 -2.13 -12.33 -18.32
C ASN A 21 -3.33 -12.12 -19.27
N ALA A 22 -4.53 -11.81 -18.77
CA ALA A 22 -5.63 -11.40 -19.63
C ALA A 22 -5.34 -10.07 -20.34
N ILE A 23 -4.70 -9.11 -19.64
CA ILE A 23 -4.24 -7.85 -20.25
C ILE A 23 -3.19 -8.12 -21.33
N LEU A 24 -2.21 -8.98 -21.05
CA LEU A 24 -1.20 -9.36 -22.06
C LEU A 24 -1.84 -10.00 -23.29
N ARG A 25 -2.76 -10.94 -23.09
CA ARG A 25 -3.47 -11.61 -24.20
C ARG A 25 -4.27 -10.62 -25.05
N ALA A 26 -4.94 -9.66 -24.42
CA ALA A 26 -5.70 -8.63 -25.13
C ALA A 26 -4.80 -7.69 -25.96
N LYS A 27 -3.58 -7.39 -25.49
CA LYS A 27 -2.66 -6.45 -26.16
C LYS A 27 -1.73 -7.12 -27.18
N LEU A 28 -1.26 -8.34 -26.91
CA LEU A 28 -0.23 -9.03 -27.69
C LEU A 28 -0.74 -10.25 -28.48
N GLY A 29 -1.96 -10.73 -28.18
CA GLY A 29 -2.44 -12.02 -28.67
C GLY A 29 -1.87 -13.20 -27.87
N SER A 30 -2.51 -14.37 -27.98
CA SER A 30 -2.25 -15.51 -27.10
C SER A 30 -0.83 -16.06 -27.16
N LYS A 31 -0.24 -16.15 -28.37
CA LYS A 31 1.10 -16.72 -28.57
C LYS A 31 2.18 -15.87 -27.93
N ASP A 32 2.14 -14.55 -28.16
CA ASP A 32 3.15 -13.63 -27.63
C ASP A 32 2.92 -13.35 -26.15
N ALA A 33 1.67 -13.37 -25.68
CA ALA A 33 1.38 -13.29 -24.25
C ALA A 33 1.94 -14.48 -23.46
N GLU A 34 1.92 -15.71 -24.00
CA GLU A 34 2.52 -16.86 -23.32
C GLU A 34 4.06 -16.76 -23.27
N ARG A 35 4.69 -16.27 -24.35
CA ARG A 35 6.14 -15.99 -24.38
C ARG A 35 6.53 -14.91 -23.38
N ASN A 36 5.66 -13.93 -23.18
CA ASN A 36 5.88 -12.76 -22.32
C ASN A 36 5.09 -12.81 -21.02
N ARG A 37 4.72 -14.02 -20.56
CA ARG A 37 3.75 -14.19 -19.46
C ARG A 37 4.19 -13.49 -18.18
N ILE A 38 3.20 -13.05 -17.43
CA ILE A 38 3.38 -12.51 -16.09
C ILE A 38 3.19 -13.61 -15.07
N SER A 39 4.10 -13.70 -14.10
CA SER A 39 3.95 -14.58 -12.95
C SER A 39 4.00 -13.79 -11.63
N VAL A 40 3.30 -14.29 -10.61
CA VAL A 40 3.18 -13.62 -9.32
C VAL A 40 3.65 -14.56 -8.23
N ARG A 41 4.43 -14.04 -7.28
CA ARG A 41 4.82 -14.76 -6.06
C ARG A 41 4.38 -13.95 -4.86
N SER A 42 3.75 -14.62 -3.90
CA SER A 42 3.32 -14.02 -2.65
C SER A 42 3.97 -14.75 -1.47
N MET A 43 4.33 -14.00 -0.43
CA MET A 43 4.77 -14.54 0.84
C MET A 43 4.03 -13.83 1.96
N VAL A 44 3.60 -14.57 2.97
CA VAL A 44 2.92 -14.00 4.14
C VAL A 44 3.65 -14.36 5.42
N SER A 45 3.77 -13.41 6.34
CA SER A 45 4.34 -13.67 7.66
C SER A 45 3.37 -14.46 8.53
N ARG A 46 3.91 -15.11 9.58
CA ARG A 46 3.05 -15.48 10.72
C ARG A 46 2.44 -14.21 11.34
N PRO A 47 1.27 -14.31 11.99
CA PRO A 47 0.73 -13.18 12.75
C PRO A 47 1.76 -12.62 13.73
N LYS A 48 1.93 -11.31 13.72
CA LYS A 48 2.75 -10.54 14.65
C LYS A 48 1.85 -9.73 15.56
N LYS A 49 2.36 -9.37 16.75
CA LYS A 49 1.70 -8.48 17.71
C LYS A 49 2.62 -7.32 18.04
N GLN A 50 2.10 -6.10 18.01
CA GLN A 50 2.78 -4.90 18.49
C GLN A 50 1.99 -4.32 19.65
N SER A 51 2.67 -3.94 20.74
CA SER A 51 2.01 -3.28 21.87
C SER A 51 1.38 -1.96 21.42
N THR A 52 0.11 -1.73 21.73
CA THR A 52 -0.58 -0.47 21.39
C THR A 52 0.10 0.70 22.08
N LYS A 53 0.46 0.54 23.37
CA LYS A 53 1.19 1.54 24.16
C LYS A 53 2.54 1.94 23.56
N SER A 54 3.21 1.04 22.84
CA SER A 54 4.49 1.35 22.20
C SER A 54 4.36 2.19 20.92
N LEU A 55 3.16 2.25 20.33
CA LEU A 55 2.88 3.04 19.12
C LEU A 55 2.12 4.33 19.43
N ALA A 56 1.29 4.30 20.46
CA ALA A 56 0.46 5.41 20.85
C ALA A 56 1.28 6.44 21.64
N PRO A 57 1.12 7.74 21.38
CA PRO A 57 1.76 8.77 22.20
C PRO A 57 1.21 8.71 23.62
N SER A 58 2.06 8.98 24.61
CA SER A 58 1.78 8.87 26.04
C SER A 58 0.51 9.61 26.47
N HIS A 59 0.30 10.81 25.93
CA HIS A 59 -0.90 11.63 26.18
C HIS A 59 -2.22 10.97 25.71
N TYR A 60 -2.15 10.02 24.78
CA TYR A 60 -3.31 9.35 24.18
C TYR A 60 -3.31 7.82 24.35
N SER A 61 -2.35 7.25 25.10
CA SER A 61 -2.20 5.80 25.27
C SER A 61 -3.51 5.12 25.67
N LYS A 62 -4.23 5.67 26.65
CA LYS A 62 -5.52 5.10 27.12
C LYS A 62 -6.60 5.13 26.03
N ALA A 63 -6.66 6.20 25.22
CA ALA A 63 -7.64 6.33 24.14
C ALA A 63 -7.37 5.31 23.03
N PHE A 64 -6.11 5.14 22.65
CA PHE A 64 -5.71 4.15 21.66
C PHE A 64 -5.87 2.71 22.16
N GLU A 65 -5.53 2.41 23.42
CA GLU A 65 -5.76 1.08 24.02
C GLU A 65 -7.25 0.73 24.09
N LYS A 66 -8.12 1.71 24.34
CA LYS A 66 -9.58 1.50 24.27
C LYS A 66 -10.05 1.12 22.86
N LYS A 67 -9.44 1.72 21.82
CA LYS A 67 -9.82 1.51 20.41
C LYS A 67 -9.22 0.23 19.81
N TYR A 68 -7.97 -0.08 20.15
CA TYR A 68 -7.19 -1.15 19.53
C TYR A 68 -6.88 -2.34 20.46
N GLY A 69 -7.22 -2.24 21.74
CA GLY A 69 -6.81 -3.20 22.77
C GLY A 69 -5.35 -3.01 23.18
N GLN A 70 -4.83 -3.98 23.94
CA GLN A 70 -3.45 -3.95 24.46
C GLN A 70 -2.38 -4.21 23.38
N ALA A 71 -2.74 -4.91 22.30
CA ALA A 71 -1.83 -5.20 21.20
C ALA A 71 -2.56 -5.25 19.85
N ILE A 72 -1.92 -4.69 18.83
CA ILE A 72 -2.37 -4.73 17.46
C ILE A 72 -1.77 -5.95 16.77
N CYS A 73 -2.64 -6.83 16.28
CA CYS A 73 -2.25 -8.01 15.51
C CYS A 73 -2.23 -7.69 14.01
N TYR A 74 -1.19 -8.15 13.31
CA TYR A 74 -1.06 -7.94 11.88
C TYR A 74 -0.27 -9.07 11.20
N LYS A 75 -0.39 -9.18 9.88
CA LYS A 75 0.50 -9.96 9.01
C LYS A 75 1.19 -9.02 8.03
N THR A 76 2.36 -9.41 7.57
CA THR A 76 3.03 -8.75 6.45
C THR A 76 2.96 -9.67 5.25
N ARG A 77 2.50 -9.14 4.12
CA ARG A 77 2.48 -9.81 2.83
C ARG A 77 3.44 -9.11 1.88
N THR A 78 4.23 -9.89 1.16
CA THR A 78 5.07 -9.42 0.06
C THR A 78 4.53 -10.03 -1.22
N ILE A 79 4.32 -9.21 -2.25
CA ILE A 79 3.91 -9.62 -3.59
C ILE A 79 5.01 -9.18 -4.55
N ALA A 80 5.55 -10.12 -5.31
CA ALA A 80 6.53 -9.89 -6.36
C ALA A 80 5.93 -10.33 -7.71
N VAL A 81 6.08 -9.48 -8.72
CA VAL A 81 5.53 -9.70 -10.06
C VAL A 81 6.67 -9.75 -11.06
N PHE A 82 6.69 -10.81 -11.85
CA PHE A 82 7.72 -11.11 -12.83
C PHE A 82 7.11 -11.10 -14.22
N GLN A 83 7.90 -10.71 -15.21
CA GLN A 83 7.59 -10.89 -16.62
C GLN A 83 8.66 -11.79 -17.25
N ARG A 84 8.23 -12.79 -18.01
CA ARG A 84 9.13 -13.56 -18.87
C ARG A 84 9.55 -12.68 -20.04
N GLN A 85 10.85 -12.50 -20.26
CA GLN A 85 11.41 -11.82 -21.43
C GLN A 85 12.62 -12.63 -21.90
N ASP A 86 12.67 -12.97 -23.19
CA ASP A 86 13.74 -13.78 -23.79
C ASP A 86 14.08 -15.07 -23.03
N GLY A 87 13.04 -15.74 -22.51
CA GLY A 87 13.23 -16.98 -21.76
C GLY A 87 13.62 -16.79 -20.29
N VAL A 88 13.78 -15.56 -19.79
CA VAL A 88 14.16 -15.26 -18.39
C VAL A 88 13.03 -14.54 -17.65
N ASP A 89 12.74 -14.94 -16.41
CA ASP A 89 11.76 -14.23 -15.56
C ASP A 89 12.45 -13.03 -14.87
N GLN A 90 12.01 -11.82 -15.19
CA GLN A 90 12.51 -10.58 -14.60
C GLN A 90 11.48 -10.00 -13.64
N VAL A 91 11.87 -9.75 -12.38
CA VAL A 91 11.01 -9.03 -11.44
C VAL A 91 10.91 -7.57 -11.86
N PHE A 92 9.69 -7.03 -11.97
CA PHE A 92 9.48 -5.65 -12.38
C PHE A 92 8.65 -4.84 -11.38
N PHE A 93 7.98 -5.49 -10.45
CA PHE A 93 7.14 -4.82 -9.45
C PHE A 93 7.15 -5.62 -8.14
N MET A 94 7.28 -4.92 -7.02
CA MET A 94 7.16 -5.49 -5.69
C MET A 94 6.30 -4.62 -4.79
N MET A 95 5.52 -5.24 -3.91
CA MET A 95 4.65 -4.54 -2.96
C MET A 95 4.65 -5.25 -1.61
N PHE A 96 4.80 -4.45 -0.55
CA PHE A 96 4.69 -4.87 0.84
C PHE A 96 3.40 -4.33 1.43
N VAL A 97 2.59 -5.22 1.98
CA VAL A 97 1.30 -4.89 2.56
C VAL A 97 1.24 -5.38 4.01
N ARG A 98 0.71 -4.53 4.88
CA ARG A 98 0.38 -4.87 6.26
C ARG A 98 -1.11 -5.15 6.38
N GLU A 99 -1.45 -6.37 6.79
CA GLU A 99 -2.84 -6.84 6.92
C GLU A 99 -3.24 -6.87 8.39
N TYR A 100 -4.15 -5.98 8.78
CA TYR A 100 -4.82 -5.96 10.08
C TYR A 100 -6.18 -6.67 9.98
N LYS A 101 -6.93 -6.72 11.08
CA LYS A 101 -8.22 -7.43 11.16
C LYS A 101 -9.20 -7.05 10.02
N SER A 102 -9.38 -5.75 9.76
CA SER A 102 -10.34 -5.23 8.77
C SER A 102 -9.73 -4.17 7.84
N THR A 103 -8.43 -3.93 7.94
CA THR A 103 -7.72 -2.90 7.18
C THR A 103 -6.40 -3.43 6.64
N PHE A 104 -6.06 -3.10 5.39
CA PHE A 104 -4.71 -3.25 4.87
C PHE A 104 -4.02 -1.89 4.76
N VAL A 105 -2.69 -1.89 4.84
CA VAL A 105 -1.84 -0.73 4.58
C VAL A 105 -0.83 -1.14 3.52
N ILE A 106 -0.74 -0.42 2.40
CA ILE A 106 0.39 -0.59 1.49
C ILE A 106 1.58 0.15 2.12
N ASP A 107 2.54 -0.61 2.66
CA ASP A 107 3.71 -0.03 3.34
C ASP A 107 4.68 0.55 2.30
N TYR A 108 4.98 -0.24 1.27
CA TYR A 108 5.91 0.12 0.20
C TYR A 108 5.46 -0.56 -1.10
N LEU A 109 5.66 0.13 -2.22
CA LEU A 109 5.66 -0.48 -3.53
C LEU A 109 6.77 0.15 -4.35
N ASP A 110 7.33 -0.64 -5.25
CA ASP A 110 8.41 -0.20 -6.13
C ASP A 110 8.32 -0.93 -7.46
N SER A 111 8.93 -0.35 -8.49
CA SER A 111 8.90 -0.90 -9.84
C SER A 111 10.12 -0.53 -10.65
N VAL A 112 10.58 -1.45 -11.48
CA VAL A 112 11.53 -1.20 -12.56
C VAL A 112 10.79 -1.26 -13.91
N LYS A 113 11.16 -0.37 -14.82
CA LYS A 113 10.40 -0.11 -16.05
C LYS A 113 10.60 -1.11 -17.20
N TYR A 114 10.80 -2.40 -16.92
CA TYR A 114 11.03 -3.43 -17.94
C TYR A 114 9.80 -3.71 -18.83
N LEU A 115 8.60 -3.40 -18.35
CA LEU A 115 7.38 -3.48 -19.15
C LEU A 115 7.29 -2.30 -20.13
N GLU A 116 6.82 -2.58 -21.34
CA GLU A 116 6.41 -1.56 -22.31
C GLU A 116 5.44 -0.54 -21.70
N ALA A 117 5.56 0.73 -22.10
CA ALA A 117 4.84 1.84 -21.47
C ALA A 117 3.31 1.65 -21.44
N ASP A 118 2.73 1.15 -22.53
CA ASP A 118 1.30 0.86 -22.64
C ASP A 118 0.83 -0.28 -21.72
N LEU A 119 1.70 -1.28 -21.53
CA LEU A 119 1.43 -2.40 -20.64
C LEU A 119 1.55 -1.96 -19.18
N ARG A 120 2.55 -1.14 -18.82
CA ARG A 120 2.69 -0.56 -17.47
C ARG A 120 1.45 0.18 -17.02
N LYS A 121 0.89 1.03 -17.89
CA LYS A 121 -0.33 1.82 -17.61
C LYS A 121 -1.55 0.96 -17.27
N GLN A 122 -1.59 -0.30 -17.71
CA GLN A 122 -2.70 -1.22 -17.44
C GLN A 122 -2.38 -2.19 -16.30
N ILE A 123 -1.16 -2.73 -16.29
CA ILE A 123 -0.72 -3.76 -15.35
C ILE A 123 -0.54 -3.21 -13.95
N TYR A 124 0.13 -2.07 -13.75
CA TYR A 124 0.40 -1.57 -12.39
C TYR A 124 -0.90 -1.26 -11.61
N PRO A 125 -1.90 -0.56 -12.21
CA PRO A 125 -3.20 -0.43 -11.57
C PRO A 125 -3.86 -1.77 -11.25
N GLU A 126 -3.77 -2.73 -12.16
CA GLU A 126 -4.41 -4.04 -11.97
C GLU A 126 -3.74 -4.86 -10.86
N ILE A 127 -2.43 -4.71 -10.63
CA ILE A 127 -1.74 -5.35 -9.49
C ILE A 127 -2.37 -4.89 -8.17
N LEU A 128 -2.56 -3.58 -7.98
CA LEU A 128 -3.16 -3.04 -6.74
C LEU A 128 -4.61 -3.48 -6.60
N LEU A 129 -5.41 -3.30 -7.65
CA LEU A 129 -6.83 -3.63 -7.58
C LEU A 129 -7.08 -5.15 -7.43
N ALA A 130 -6.23 -6.00 -8.01
CA ALA A 130 -6.34 -7.45 -7.82
C ALA A 130 -5.99 -7.86 -6.39
N TYR A 131 -5.06 -7.16 -5.74
CA TYR A 131 -4.85 -7.30 -4.31
C TYR A 131 -6.08 -6.84 -3.51
N PHE A 132 -6.74 -5.75 -3.88
CA PHE A 132 -7.97 -5.29 -3.19
C PHE A 132 -9.09 -6.33 -3.29
N ASP A 133 -9.30 -6.92 -4.48
CA ASP A 133 -10.26 -8.02 -4.66
C ASP A 133 -9.95 -9.18 -3.71
N PHE A 134 -8.67 -9.53 -3.56
CA PHE A 134 -8.24 -10.58 -2.65
C PHE A 134 -8.40 -10.19 -1.17
N ALA A 135 -8.02 -8.98 -0.77
CA ALA A 135 -8.17 -8.48 0.60
C ALA A 135 -9.63 -8.60 1.05
N ARG A 136 -10.58 -8.29 0.16
CA ARG A 136 -12.01 -8.50 0.39
C ARG A 136 -12.36 -9.97 0.68
N THR A 137 -11.76 -10.93 -0.03
CA THR A 137 -11.99 -12.36 0.25
C THR A 137 -11.50 -12.80 1.63
N LEU A 138 -10.63 -12.01 2.27
CA LEU A 138 -10.16 -12.22 3.64
C LEU A 138 -11.01 -11.47 4.68
N GLY A 139 -12.04 -10.73 4.28
CA GLY A 139 -12.82 -9.85 5.16
C GLY A 139 -12.11 -8.54 5.50
N ILE A 140 -11.03 -8.20 4.78
CA ILE A 140 -10.32 -6.93 4.93
C ILE A 140 -10.98 -5.92 3.97
N LEU A 141 -11.85 -5.07 4.52
CA LEU A 141 -12.72 -4.19 3.74
C LEU A 141 -12.23 -2.74 3.64
N HIS A 142 -11.17 -2.38 4.36
CA HIS A 142 -10.61 -1.04 4.33
C HIS A 142 -9.16 -1.05 3.89
N GLY A 143 -8.74 0.01 3.20
CA GLY A 143 -7.37 0.21 2.77
C GLY A 143 -6.82 1.55 3.23
N TYR A 144 -5.52 1.63 3.44
CA TYR A 144 -4.79 2.86 3.67
C TYR A 144 -3.53 2.92 2.82
N ILE A 145 -3.31 4.05 2.17
CA ILE A 145 -2.13 4.32 1.36
C ILE A 145 -1.59 5.69 1.76
N TRP A 146 -0.29 5.78 2.01
CA TRP A 146 0.42 7.05 2.11
C TRP A 146 1.29 7.24 0.85
N ALA A 147 0.95 8.22 0.03
CA ALA A 147 1.73 8.65 -1.12
C ALA A 147 2.98 9.38 -0.63
N LYS A 148 4.09 8.64 -0.55
CA LYS A 148 5.40 9.18 -0.22
C LYS A 148 6.38 8.78 -1.33
N PRO A 149 6.69 9.67 -2.29
CA PRO A 149 7.70 9.36 -3.29
C PRO A 149 9.07 9.15 -2.62
N PRO A 150 9.95 8.32 -3.20
CA PRO A 150 11.32 8.20 -2.71
C PRO A 150 12.04 9.54 -2.85
N VAL A 151 13.00 9.78 -1.96
CA VAL A 151 13.95 10.89 -2.14
C VAL A 151 14.94 10.49 -3.23
N LYS A 152 15.43 11.43 -4.03
CA LYS A 152 16.41 11.12 -5.09
C LYS A 152 17.64 10.44 -4.46
N GLY A 153 17.94 9.21 -4.89
CA GLY A 153 19.01 8.36 -4.35
C GLY A 153 18.60 7.39 -3.24
N ASP A 154 17.31 7.35 -2.87
CA ASP A 154 16.72 6.36 -1.97
C ASP A 154 15.98 5.29 -2.80
N ASP A 155 16.42 4.04 -2.69
CA ASP A 155 15.78 2.90 -3.35
C ASP A 155 14.90 2.17 -2.32
N PHE A 156 13.60 2.09 -2.56
CA PHE A 156 12.68 1.44 -1.60
C PHE A 156 12.85 -0.08 -1.57
N ILE A 157 12.81 -0.73 -2.75
CA ILE A 157 12.90 -2.19 -2.85
C ILE A 157 13.98 -2.61 -3.84
N PHE A 158 14.00 -2.03 -5.04
CA PHE A 158 14.96 -2.40 -6.07
C PHE A 158 16.20 -1.53 -5.96
N ASN A 159 17.33 -2.14 -5.62
CA ASN A 159 18.62 -1.45 -5.58
C ASN A 159 19.06 -1.09 -7.01
N ILE A 160 19.26 0.20 -7.26
CA ILE A 160 19.65 0.82 -8.53
C ILE A 160 18.59 0.66 -9.62
N HIS A 161 17.91 1.76 -9.92
CA HIS A 161 16.97 1.84 -11.04
C HIS A 161 17.66 2.20 -12.36
N PRO A 162 17.07 1.84 -13.53
CA PRO A 162 17.55 2.32 -14.83
C PRO A 162 17.66 3.85 -14.84
N GLU A 163 18.78 4.39 -15.35
CA GLU A 163 19.09 5.82 -15.29
C GLU A 163 18.01 6.72 -15.92
N ASP A 164 17.35 6.21 -16.96
CA ASP A 164 16.31 6.89 -17.72
C ASP A 164 14.90 6.56 -17.18
N GLN A 165 14.77 5.96 -15.99
CA GLN A 165 13.49 5.76 -15.32
C GLN A 165 13.02 7.05 -14.64
N PRO A 166 11.85 7.61 -15.02
CA PRO A 166 11.33 8.79 -14.36
C PRO A 166 10.77 8.43 -12.99
N TYR A 167 11.12 9.23 -11.98
CA TYR A 167 10.49 9.21 -10.66
C TYR A 167 9.28 10.15 -10.65
N LEU A 168 8.20 9.73 -9.99
CA LEU A 168 7.04 10.60 -9.76
C LEU A 168 7.32 11.50 -8.56
N ASP A 169 7.16 12.81 -8.74
CA ASP A 169 7.03 13.73 -7.61
C ASP A 169 5.72 13.46 -6.83
N LEU A 170 5.57 14.12 -5.68
CA LEU A 170 4.43 13.90 -4.79
C LEU A 170 3.08 14.12 -5.49
N ASN A 171 2.95 15.19 -6.28
CA ASN A 171 1.70 15.53 -6.96
C ASN A 171 1.35 14.49 -8.04
N ARG A 172 2.34 14.06 -8.82
CA ARG A 172 2.17 13.01 -9.83
C ARG A 172 1.84 11.66 -9.18
N LEU A 173 2.45 11.33 -8.04
CA LEU A 173 2.16 10.10 -7.30
C LEU A 173 0.75 10.11 -6.72
N ILE A 174 0.30 11.23 -6.14
CA ILE A 174 -1.08 11.44 -5.69
C ILE A 174 -2.06 11.24 -6.86
N GLY A 175 -1.77 11.86 -8.01
CA GLY A 175 -2.58 11.71 -9.23
C GLY A 175 -2.62 10.26 -9.72
N TRP A 176 -1.49 9.55 -9.66
CA TRP A 176 -1.41 8.15 -10.04
C TRP A 176 -2.28 7.25 -9.15
N TYR A 177 -2.20 7.42 -7.81
CA TYR A 177 -3.07 6.68 -6.89
C TYR A 177 -4.54 7.02 -7.12
N ARG A 178 -4.91 8.31 -7.23
CA ARG A 178 -6.28 8.71 -7.53
C ARG A 178 -6.81 8.05 -8.80
N GLY A 179 -6.02 8.01 -9.88
CA GLY A 179 -6.40 7.33 -11.12
C GLY A 179 -6.68 5.82 -10.94
N ILE A 180 -5.90 5.13 -10.11
CA ILE A 180 -6.14 3.72 -9.76
C ILE A 180 -7.42 3.57 -8.93
N LEU A 181 -7.62 4.44 -7.94
CA LEU A 181 -8.78 4.39 -7.06
C LEU A 181 -10.08 4.74 -7.81
N ASP A 182 -10.05 5.72 -8.71
CA ASP A 182 -11.16 6.06 -9.62
C ASP A 182 -11.50 4.89 -10.55
N LYS A 183 -10.49 4.20 -11.09
CA LYS A 183 -10.70 2.94 -11.83
C LYS A 183 -11.39 1.90 -10.96
N GLY A 184 -10.93 1.70 -9.72
CA GLY A 184 -11.53 0.75 -8.78
C GLY A 184 -12.98 1.07 -8.42
N VAL A 185 -13.33 2.35 -8.29
CA VAL A 185 -14.72 2.79 -8.06
C VAL A 185 -15.59 2.50 -9.30
N ARG A 186 -15.13 2.89 -10.49
CA ARG A 186 -15.84 2.64 -11.76
C ARG A 186 -16.08 1.15 -12.01
N GLU A 187 -15.12 0.30 -11.64
CA GLU A 187 -15.19 -1.16 -11.78
C GLU A 187 -15.92 -1.85 -10.62
N LYS A 188 -16.47 -1.11 -9.65
CA LYS A 188 -17.19 -1.64 -8.47
C LYS A 188 -16.34 -2.59 -7.61
N ARG A 189 -15.04 -2.31 -7.51
CA ARG A 189 -14.07 -2.98 -6.63
C ARG A 189 -13.85 -2.17 -5.35
N ILE A 190 -13.98 -0.86 -5.47
CA ILE A 190 -13.92 0.12 -4.38
C ILE A 190 -15.30 0.76 -4.27
N LYS A 191 -15.87 0.79 -3.06
CA LYS A 191 -17.14 1.48 -2.79
C LYS A 191 -16.95 2.99 -2.79
N LYS A 192 -15.92 3.46 -2.08
CA LYS A 192 -15.45 4.84 -2.10
C LYS A 192 -14.01 4.95 -1.61
N TYR A 193 -13.36 6.05 -1.91
CA TYR A 193 -12.12 6.44 -1.26
C TYR A 193 -12.17 7.94 -0.93
N GLU A 194 -11.43 8.32 0.10
CA GLU A 194 -11.35 9.69 0.60
C GLU A 194 -9.87 9.99 0.90
N ASP A 195 -9.35 11.16 0.51
CA ASP A 195 -8.12 11.67 1.10
C ASP A 195 -8.34 12.16 2.54
N PHE A 196 -7.27 12.41 3.29
CA PHE A 196 -7.37 12.82 4.68
C PHE A 196 -8.20 14.09 4.88
N GLY A 197 -8.09 15.06 3.97
CA GLY A 197 -8.88 16.29 4.02
C GLY A 197 -10.37 16.05 3.79
N GLU A 198 -10.71 15.13 2.90
CA GLU A 198 -12.09 14.67 2.69
C GLU A 198 -12.64 13.90 3.90
N LYS A 199 -11.79 13.13 4.59
CA LYS A 199 -12.15 12.33 5.77
C LYS A 199 -12.53 13.18 6.99
N LYS A 200 -12.06 14.42 7.06
CA LYS A 200 -12.36 15.40 8.13
C LYS A 200 -12.05 14.88 9.54
N ILE A 201 -10.98 14.10 9.71
CA ILE A 201 -10.49 13.68 11.04
C ILE A 201 -9.95 14.92 11.77
N LYS A 202 -10.44 15.17 12.99
CA LYS A 202 -10.09 16.38 13.77
C LYS A 202 -9.33 16.10 15.06
N LYS A 203 -9.37 14.87 15.57
CA LYS A 203 -8.77 14.53 16.87
C LYS A 203 -7.65 13.53 16.67
N THR A 204 -6.60 13.66 17.48
CA THR A 204 -5.48 12.72 17.48
C THR A 204 -5.93 11.29 17.76
N GLU A 205 -6.83 11.06 18.72
CA GLU A 205 -7.30 9.70 19.03
C GLU A 205 -8.09 9.01 17.89
N ASP A 206 -8.57 9.80 16.92
CA ASP A 206 -9.28 9.30 15.75
C ASP A 206 -8.33 8.86 14.64
N LEU A 207 -7.06 9.29 14.68
CA LEU A 207 -6.03 8.89 13.71
C LEU A 207 -5.81 7.37 13.72
N PRO A 208 -5.41 6.78 12.57
CA PRO A 208 -5.09 5.37 12.52
C PRO A 208 -3.74 5.07 13.19
N LEU A 209 -3.70 4.00 13.99
CA LEU A 209 -2.48 3.52 14.65
C LEU A 209 -1.81 2.38 13.87
N PHE A 210 -1.45 2.63 12.62
CA PHE A 210 -0.75 1.65 11.77
C PHE A 210 0.76 1.72 11.97
N ILE A 211 1.40 0.55 12.09
CA ILE A 211 2.83 0.42 12.42
C ILE A 211 3.68 0.98 11.29
N ASP A 212 4.60 1.89 11.61
CA ASP A 212 5.51 2.59 10.68
C ASP A 212 4.81 3.38 9.55
N SER A 213 3.55 3.73 9.76
CA SER A 213 2.76 4.55 8.83
C SER A 213 2.89 6.04 9.14
N LEU A 214 2.24 6.89 8.33
CA LEU A 214 2.33 8.35 8.44
C LEU A 214 2.03 8.84 9.87
N TRP A 215 0.84 8.56 10.38
CA TRP A 215 0.35 9.17 11.62
C TRP A 215 1.10 8.66 12.86
N THR A 216 1.49 7.39 12.90
CA THR A 216 2.33 6.87 13.99
C THR A 216 3.72 7.48 13.98
N LYS A 217 4.33 7.66 12.80
CA LYS A 217 5.61 8.36 12.65
C LYS A 217 5.50 9.83 13.08
N LYS A 218 4.46 10.55 12.64
CA LYS A 218 4.24 11.95 13.05
C LYS A 218 4.01 12.11 14.55
N MET A 219 3.15 11.27 15.15
CA MET A 219 2.90 11.32 16.60
C MET A 219 4.20 11.07 17.39
N LYS A 220 5.00 10.08 16.98
CA LYS A 220 6.30 9.79 17.59
C LYS A 220 7.28 10.96 17.45
N GLU A 221 7.41 11.52 16.25
CA GLU A 221 8.29 12.66 16.00
C GLU A 221 7.93 13.90 16.81
N VAL A 222 6.63 14.16 17.03
CA VAL A 222 6.17 15.28 17.87
C VAL A 222 6.43 15.01 19.35
N GLU A 223 6.17 13.79 19.82
CA GLU A 223 6.40 13.38 21.21
C GLU A 223 7.89 13.41 21.60
N GLU A 224 8.79 13.06 20.67
CA GLU A 224 10.24 13.04 20.91
C GLU A 224 10.87 14.46 20.92
N ARG A 225 10.12 15.51 20.58
CA ARG A 225 10.62 16.90 20.66
C ARG A 225 10.83 17.30 22.13
N PRO A 226 11.95 18.00 22.46
CA PRO A 226 12.20 18.46 23.82
C PRO A 226 11.09 19.36 24.35
N ARG A 227 10.67 19.11 25.61
CA ARG A 227 9.68 19.93 26.34
C ARG A 227 8.27 19.95 25.71
N THR A 228 7.92 18.96 24.90
CA THR A 228 6.55 18.80 24.40
C THR A 228 5.62 18.38 25.54
N ASP A 229 4.82 19.32 26.05
CA ASP A 229 3.67 19.00 26.88
C ASP A 229 2.45 18.63 26.00
N LYS A 230 1.34 18.24 26.63
CA LYS A 230 0.13 17.87 25.89
C LYS A 230 -0.38 19.01 24.99
N LYS A 231 -0.30 20.26 25.44
CA LYS A 231 -0.82 21.40 24.67
C LYS A 231 0.03 21.61 23.42
N GLN A 232 1.35 21.57 23.54
CA GLN A 232 2.26 21.67 22.41
C GLN A 232 2.09 20.49 21.45
N PHE A 233 1.95 19.27 22.00
CA PHE A 233 1.67 18.07 21.21
C PHE A 233 0.41 18.23 20.34
N ASP A 234 -0.69 18.67 20.97
CA ASP A 234 -1.98 18.86 20.27
C ASP A 234 -1.86 19.93 19.18
N GLN A 235 -1.16 21.04 19.46
CA GLN A 235 -0.93 22.12 18.48
C GLN A 235 -0.12 21.65 17.27
N ASP A 236 0.95 20.89 17.50
CA ASP A 236 1.80 20.36 16.44
C ASP A 236 1.07 19.31 15.60
N MET A 237 0.32 18.41 16.25
CA MET A 237 -0.49 17.42 15.55
C MET A 237 -1.60 18.09 14.72
N ASP A 238 -2.28 19.10 15.27
CA ASP A 238 -3.25 19.91 14.54
C ASP A 238 -2.64 20.58 13.32
N TYR A 239 -1.42 21.10 13.44
CA TYR A 239 -0.72 21.72 12.33
C TYR A 239 -0.41 20.72 11.22
N HIS A 240 0.11 19.53 11.55
CA HIS A 240 0.37 18.47 10.58
C HIS A 240 -0.92 17.97 9.91
N MET A 241 -1.98 17.78 10.70
CA MET A 241 -3.29 17.39 10.22
C MET A 241 -3.84 18.44 9.26
N LYS A 242 -3.81 19.73 9.57
CA LYS A 242 -4.43 20.79 8.76
C LYS A 242 -3.61 21.19 7.53
N ASN A 243 -2.28 21.12 7.58
CA ASN A 243 -1.44 21.81 6.59
C ASN A 243 -0.54 20.92 5.73
N HIS A 244 -0.14 19.71 6.17
CA HIS A 244 0.90 18.93 5.48
C HIS A 244 0.41 17.66 4.79
N HIS A 245 -0.61 17.01 5.36
CA HIS A 245 -1.01 15.66 4.95
C HIS A 245 -2.49 15.55 4.57
N GLN A 246 -3.03 16.61 3.97
CA GLN A 246 -4.44 16.63 3.55
C GLN A 246 -4.71 15.77 2.31
N LYS A 247 -3.72 15.67 1.40
CA LYS A 247 -3.91 15.11 0.05
C LYS A 247 -3.06 13.89 -0.27
N ASP A 248 -2.11 13.54 0.60
CA ASP A 248 -1.11 12.51 0.34
C ASP A 248 -1.43 11.17 1.02
N ASN A 249 -2.56 11.03 1.70
CA ASN A 249 -2.95 9.76 2.29
C ASN A 249 -4.43 9.47 2.12
N PHE A 250 -4.72 8.24 1.72
CA PHE A 250 -6.01 7.80 1.22
C PHE A 250 -6.60 6.72 2.13
N PHE A 251 -7.90 6.86 2.41
CA PHE A 251 -8.72 5.87 3.09
C PHE A 251 -9.64 5.24 2.05
N ILE A 252 -9.59 3.92 1.93
CA ILE A 252 -10.30 3.16 0.89
C ILE A 252 -11.32 2.26 1.58
N GLU A 253 -12.54 2.22 1.05
CA GLU A 253 -13.59 1.28 1.44
C GLU A 253 -13.91 0.38 0.25
N LEU A 254 -13.68 -0.93 0.40
CA LEU A 254 -13.97 -1.93 -0.62
C LEU A 254 -15.48 -2.25 -0.66
N VAL A 255 -15.96 -2.75 -1.80
CA VAL A 255 -17.36 -3.18 -1.98
C VAL A 255 -17.65 -4.48 -1.23
#